data_AF-A0A2D6X4S3-F1
#
_entry.id   AF-A0A2D6X4S3-F1
#
_cell.length_a   1.000
_cell.length_b   1.000
_cell.length_c   1.000
_cell.angle_alpha   90.00
_cell.angle_beta   90.00
_cell.angle_gamma   90.00
#
_symmetry.space_group_name_H-M   'P 1'
#
loop_
_entity.id
_entity.type
_entity.pdbx_description
1 polymer ?
#
loop_
_entity_poly.entity_id
_entity_poly.type
_entity_poly.pdbx_seq_one_letter_code
_entity_poly.pdbx_strand_id
1 'polypeptide(L)'
;MSAATLNIPKTSAEDIIDSLKEGAELYTQITEAFVKEFVFYEKTLYEWATDLMIELPNNNDLTIRDFRVLLLELSANLQVASNYHSVACSMAETIGGGNSIKKNDIVRLIVSNYAEKGAKRPAASVIEKMADSYLINTVSAERAAKIVKIFWRQRLDTLLDLRKVFEQIGLSLSVEMKFTSS
;
A
#
# COMPACT_ATOMS: atom_id res chain seq x y z
N MET A 1 21.89 -41.01 25.32
CA MET A 1 21.88 -39.96 24.27
C MET A 1 21.44 -38.67 24.92
N SER A 2 22.37 -37.74 25.13
CA SER A 2 22.11 -36.45 25.79
C SER A 2 21.30 -35.56 24.85
N ALA A 3 20.19 -35.02 25.35
CA ALA A 3 19.38 -34.05 24.65
C ALA A 3 20.22 -32.78 24.44
N ALA A 4 20.47 -32.43 23.18
CA ALA A 4 21.09 -31.16 22.83
C ALA A 4 20.17 -30.04 23.33
N THR A 5 20.57 -29.40 24.43
CA THR A 5 19.96 -28.19 24.95
C THR A 5 20.10 -27.11 23.88
N LEU A 6 18.98 -26.76 23.25
CA LEU A 6 18.89 -25.59 22.36
C LEU A 6 19.30 -24.37 23.18
N ASN A 7 20.51 -23.88 22.93
CA ASN A 7 21.05 -22.69 23.56
C ASN A 7 20.36 -21.49 22.93
N ILE A 8 19.19 -21.11 23.46
CA ILE A 8 18.48 -19.90 23.03
C ILE A 8 19.23 -18.73 23.66
N PRO A 9 19.90 -17.87 22.87
CA PRO A 9 20.63 -16.74 23.42
C PRO A 9 19.66 -15.87 24.22
N LYS A 10 20.05 -15.44 25.42
CA LYS A 10 19.32 -14.44 26.20
C LYS A 10 19.31 -13.14 25.40
N THR A 11 18.25 -12.92 24.63
CA THR A 11 18.02 -11.69 23.88
C THR A 11 17.62 -10.61 24.88
N SER A 12 18.39 -9.52 24.94
CA SER A 12 17.99 -8.35 25.75
C SER A 12 16.83 -7.62 25.07
N ALA A 13 16.10 -6.80 25.83
CA ALA A 13 15.08 -5.94 25.25
C ALA A 13 15.69 -4.96 24.23
N GLU A 14 16.95 -4.52 24.46
CA GLU A 14 17.70 -3.69 23.51
C GLU A 14 17.98 -4.41 22.18
N ASP A 15 18.41 -5.69 22.22
CA ASP A 15 18.65 -6.48 21.01
C ASP A 15 17.37 -6.65 20.16
N ILE A 16 16.21 -6.79 20.81
CA ILE A 16 14.91 -6.86 20.13
C ILE A 16 14.56 -5.51 19.51
N ILE A 17 14.75 -4.41 20.23
CA ILE A 17 14.47 -3.05 19.74
C ILE A 17 15.37 -2.71 18.55
N ASP A 18 16.65 -3.04 18.61
CA ASP A 18 17.58 -2.74 17.53
C ASP A 18 17.32 -3.60 16.30
N SER A 19 16.98 -4.89 16.47
CA SER A 19 16.50 -5.73 15.36
C SER A 19 15.22 -5.19 14.71
N LEU A 20 14.30 -4.62 15.50
CA LEU A 20 13.08 -3.99 14.98
C LEU A 20 13.39 -2.71 14.21
N LYS A 21 14.34 -1.89 14.66
CA LYS A 21 14.78 -0.68 13.94
C LYS A 21 15.42 -1.03 12.60
N GLU A 22 16.35 -1.98 12.59
CA GLU A 22 16.97 -2.46 11.35
C GLU A 22 15.91 -2.98 10.36
N GLY A 23 14.94 -3.76 10.86
CA GLY A 23 13.82 -4.22 10.05
C GLY A 23 12.96 -3.08 9.49
N ALA A 24 12.72 -2.02 10.27
CA ALA A 24 11.96 -0.85 9.84
C ALA A 24 12.72 0.00 8.80
N GLU A 25 14.03 0.17 8.97
CA GLU A 25 14.89 0.87 8.01
C GLU A 25 14.95 0.12 6.67
N LEU A 26 15.16 -1.20 6.72
CA LEU A 26 15.14 -2.05 5.52
C LEU A 26 13.78 -1.98 4.82
N TYR A 27 12.68 -2.04 5.58
CA TYR A 27 11.33 -1.90 5.03
C TYR A 27 11.14 -0.53 4.35
N THR A 28 11.69 0.54 4.93
CA THR A 28 11.62 1.89 4.37
C THR A 28 12.39 1.97 3.06
N GLN A 29 13.63 1.49 3.01
CA GLN A 29 14.45 1.46 1.79
C GLN A 29 13.80 0.66 0.67
N ILE A 30 13.25 -0.52 0.99
CA ILE A 30 12.54 -1.35 0.01
C ILE A 30 11.29 -0.65 -0.50
N THR A 31 10.54 0.03 0.39
CA THR A 31 9.34 0.79 0.00
C THR A 31 9.69 1.96 -0.90
N GLU A 32 10.77 2.69 -0.61
CA GLU A 32 11.24 3.81 -1.45
C GLU A 32 11.69 3.34 -2.84
N ALA A 33 12.48 2.26 -2.89
CA ALA A 33 12.89 1.66 -4.16
C ALA A 33 11.66 1.19 -4.96
N PHE A 34 10.71 0.53 -4.29
CA PHE A 34 9.46 0.11 -4.92
C PHE A 34 8.68 1.29 -5.49
N VAL A 35 8.55 2.40 -4.76
CA VAL A 35 7.83 3.59 -5.26
C VAL A 35 8.48 4.19 -6.52
N LYS A 36 9.81 4.16 -6.60
CA LYS A 36 10.58 4.72 -7.72
C LYS A 36 10.66 3.80 -8.94
N GLU A 37 10.65 2.49 -8.74
CA GLU A 37 10.91 1.52 -9.81
C GLU A 37 9.64 0.78 -10.27
N PHE A 38 8.64 0.64 -9.39
CA PHE A 38 7.42 -0.11 -9.72
C PHE A 38 6.52 0.71 -10.66
N VAL A 39 6.30 0.18 -11.86
CA VAL A 39 5.42 0.77 -12.87
C VAL A 39 3.99 0.26 -12.69
N PHE A 40 3.06 1.20 -12.55
CA PHE A 40 1.62 0.98 -12.48
C PHE A 40 0.92 1.82 -13.56
N TYR A 41 0.32 1.18 -14.56
CA TYR A 41 -0.29 1.87 -15.71
C TYR A 41 0.66 2.90 -16.34
N GLU A 42 1.76 2.41 -16.91
CA GLU A 42 2.76 3.18 -17.68
C GLU A 42 3.60 4.20 -16.88
N LYS A 43 3.25 4.47 -15.62
CA LYS A 43 3.98 5.38 -14.73
C LYS A 43 4.41 4.70 -13.46
N THR A 44 5.54 5.11 -12.92
CA THR A 44 5.97 4.75 -11.57
C THR A 44 5.04 5.36 -10.52
N LEU A 45 5.03 4.80 -9.31
CA LEU A 45 4.27 5.41 -8.21
C LEU A 45 4.82 6.81 -7.85
N TYR A 46 6.11 7.04 -8.08
CA TYR A 46 6.71 8.37 -7.96
C TYR A 46 6.14 9.35 -8.98
N GLU A 47 6.11 9.00 -10.28
CA GLU A 47 5.53 9.85 -11.33
C GLU A 47 4.05 10.13 -11.07
N TRP A 48 3.27 9.12 -10.65
CA TRP A 48 1.89 9.34 -10.22
C TRP A 48 1.78 10.33 -9.06
N ALA A 49 2.69 10.27 -8.08
CA ALA A 49 2.68 11.19 -6.96
C ALA A 49 2.99 12.63 -7.41
N THR A 50 3.92 12.80 -8.35
CA THR A 50 4.25 14.10 -8.95
C THR A 50 3.09 14.67 -9.75
N ASP A 51 2.43 13.85 -10.58
CA ASP A 51 1.31 14.29 -11.41
C ASP A 51 0.07 14.72 -10.59
N LEU A 52 -0.07 14.18 -9.38
CA LEU A 52 -1.17 14.54 -8.48
C LEU A 52 -0.85 15.71 -7.56
N MET A 53 0.38 16.24 -7.63
CA MET A 53 0.80 17.37 -6.84
C MET A 53 0.16 18.65 -7.37
N ILE A 54 -0.39 19.46 -6.47
CA ILE A 54 -0.98 20.75 -6.80
C ILE A 54 0.01 21.82 -6.38
N GLU A 55 0.53 22.56 -7.36
CA GLU A 55 1.45 23.66 -7.09
C GLU A 55 0.68 24.91 -6.67
N LEU A 56 0.98 25.40 -5.48
CA LEU A 56 0.42 26.67 -5.02
C LEU A 56 1.20 27.84 -5.67
N PRO A 57 0.51 28.87 -6.17
CA PRO A 57 1.17 30.07 -6.68
C PRO A 57 2.06 30.69 -5.59
N ASN A 58 3.32 30.99 -5.92
CA ASN A 58 4.31 31.57 -4.99
C ASN A 58 4.09 33.08 -4.72
N ASN A 59 3.07 33.67 -5.33
CA ASN A 59 2.72 35.07 -5.23
C ASN A 59 1.75 35.28 -4.07
N ASN A 60 2.02 36.30 -3.24
CA ASN A 60 1.17 36.69 -2.09
C ASN A 60 -0.25 37.14 -2.48
N ASP A 61 -0.56 37.24 -3.77
CA ASP A 61 -1.89 37.54 -4.30
C ASP A 61 -2.46 36.30 -4.99
N LEU A 62 -3.23 35.51 -4.24
CA LEU A 62 -4.05 34.44 -4.79
C LEU A 62 -5.36 35.07 -5.32
N THR A 63 -5.48 35.20 -6.65
CA THR A 63 -6.72 35.73 -7.22
C THR A 63 -7.83 34.66 -7.20
N ILE A 64 -9.09 35.09 -7.28
CA ILE A 64 -10.25 34.18 -7.39
C ILE A 64 -10.13 33.29 -8.63
N ARG A 65 -9.55 33.81 -9.71
CA ARG A 65 -9.34 33.06 -10.94
C ARG A 65 -8.33 31.93 -10.70
N ASP A 66 -7.20 32.23 -10.06
CA ASP A 66 -6.17 31.24 -9.75
C ASP A 66 -6.71 30.19 -8.78
N PHE A 67 -7.46 30.62 -7.76
CA PHE A 67 -8.11 29.71 -6.83
C PHE A 67 -9.13 28.76 -7.51
N ARG A 68 -9.89 29.25 -8.50
CA ARG A 68 -10.77 28.39 -9.31
C ARG A 68 -9.99 27.36 -10.12
N VAL A 69 -8.84 27.72 -10.68
CA VAL A 69 -7.98 26.78 -11.41
C VAL A 69 -7.49 25.68 -10.47
N LEU A 70 -7.00 26.03 -9.28
CA LEU A 70 -6.57 25.08 -8.26
C LEU A 70 -7.70 24.12 -7.83
N LEU A 71 -8.94 24.62 -7.71
CA LEU A 71 -10.11 23.77 -7.41
C LEU A 71 -10.43 22.79 -8.54
N LEU A 72 -10.32 23.22 -9.80
CA LEU A 72 -10.53 22.34 -10.96
C LEU A 72 -9.47 21.24 -11.02
N GLU A 73 -8.20 21.61 -10.82
CA GLU A 73 -7.08 20.66 -10.75
C GLU A 73 -7.26 19.66 -9.61
N LEU A 74 -7.60 20.13 -8.41
CA LEU A 74 -7.92 19.26 -7.28
C LEU A 74 -9.06 18.29 -7.59
N SER A 75 -10.11 18.75 -8.26
CA SER A 75 -11.23 17.90 -8.65
C SER A 75 -10.81 16.82 -9.65
N ALA A 76 -9.99 17.17 -10.63
CA ALA A 76 -9.44 16.20 -11.58
C ALA A 76 -8.55 15.17 -10.88
N ASN A 77 -7.64 15.61 -10.00
CA ASN A 77 -6.74 14.74 -9.25
C ASN A 77 -7.51 13.80 -8.31
N LEU A 78 -8.58 14.28 -7.67
CA LEU A 78 -9.48 13.45 -6.86
C LEU A 78 -10.16 12.35 -7.68
N GLN A 79 -10.63 12.66 -8.89
CA GLN A 79 -11.24 11.66 -9.77
C GLN A 79 -10.22 10.59 -10.18
N VAL A 80 -9.02 11.00 -10.57
CA VAL A 80 -7.91 10.10 -10.91
C VAL A 80 -7.58 9.18 -9.72
N ALA A 81 -7.34 9.77 -8.54
CA ALA A 81 -6.98 9.01 -7.34
C ALA A 81 -8.10 8.04 -6.91
N SER A 82 -9.37 8.46 -7.01
CA SER A 82 -10.52 7.61 -6.67
C SER A 82 -10.65 6.41 -7.62
N ASN A 83 -10.49 6.64 -8.93
CA ASN A 83 -10.56 5.60 -9.94
C ASN A 83 -9.44 4.57 -9.75
N TYR A 84 -8.19 5.03 -9.64
CA TYR A 84 -7.05 4.12 -9.47
C TYR A 84 -7.00 3.44 -8.10
N HIS A 85 -7.53 4.08 -7.05
CA HIS A 85 -7.72 3.39 -5.77
C HIS A 85 -8.72 2.23 -5.91
N SER A 86 -9.81 2.42 -6.63
CA SER A 86 -10.80 1.36 -6.88
C SER A 86 -10.18 0.20 -7.67
N VAL A 87 -9.42 0.50 -8.72
CA VAL A 87 -8.67 -0.52 -9.50
C VAL A 87 -7.69 -1.27 -8.60
N ALA A 88 -6.92 -0.56 -7.77
CA ALA A 88 -5.95 -1.17 -6.87
C ALA A 88 -6.62 -2.06 -5.82
N CYS A 89 -7.82 -1.69 -5.32
CA CYS A 89 -8.64 -2.53 -4.46
C CYS A 89 -9.03 -3.84 -5.14
N SER A 90 -9.61 -3.75 -6.34
CA SER A 90 -10.01 -4.94 -7.11
C SER A 90 -8.82 -5.84 -7.44
N MET A 91 -7.67 -5.27 -7.78
CA MET A 91 -6.44 -6.02 -8.04
C MET A 91 -5.97 -6.78 -6.79
N ALA A 92 -5.90 -6.11 -5.63
CA ALA A 92 -5.47 -6.73 -4.39
C ALA A 92 -6.41 -7.85 -3.93
N GLU A 93 -7.73 -7.67 -4.10
CA GLU A 93 -8.74 -8.68 -3.77
C GLU A 93 -8.67 -9.88 -4.71
N THR A 94 -8.53 -9.64 -6.02
CA THR A 94 -8.43 -10.71 -7.02
C THR A 94 -7.19 -11.56 -6.80
N ILE A 95 -6.03 -10.93 -6.55
CA ILE A 95 -4.78 -11.65 -6.27
C ILE A 95 -4.88 -12.39 -4.94
N GLY A 96 -5.38 -11.76 -3.88
CA GLY A 96 -5.55 -12.42 -2.58
C GLY A 96 -6.52 -13.61 -2.62
N GLY A 97 -7.63 -13.48 -3.36
CA GLY A 97 -8.58 -14.58 -3.59
C GLY A 97 -7.96 -15.71 -4.40
N GLY A 98 -7.28 -15.39 -5.51
CA GLY A 98 -6.60 -16.37 -6.36
C GLY A 98 -5.51 -17.15 -5.61
N ASN A 99 -4.71 -16.46 -4.79
CA ASN A 99 -3.70 -17.09 -3.93
C ASN A 99 -4.32 -18.07 -2.94
N SER A 100 -5.45 -17.70 -2.34
CA SER A 100 -6.16 -18.55 -1.37
C SER A 100 -6.70 -19.83 -2.03
N ILE A 101 -7.26 -19.72 -3.25
CA ILE A 101 -7.72 -20.87 -4.04
C ILE A 101 -6.54 -21.78 -4.37
N LYS A 102 -5.45 -21.23 -4.90
CA LYS A 102 -4.26 -22.01 -5.27
C LYS A 102 -3.61 -22.70 -4.07
N LYS A 103 -3.59 -22.04 -2.90
CA LYS A 103 -3.14 -22.64 -1.64
C LYS A 103 -3.98 -23.87 -1.30
N ASN A 104 -5.30 -23.76 -1.39
CA ASN A 104 -6.20 -24.87 -1.11
C ASN A 104 -5.99 -26.05 -2.09
N ASP A 105 -5.73 -25.78 -3.37
CA ASP A 105 -5.43 -26.82 -4.36
C ASP A 105 -4.11 -27.54 -4.05
N ILE A 106 -3.07 -26.80 -3.66
CA ILE A 106 -1.78 -27.38 -3.26
C ILE A 106 -1.94 -28.22 -1.99
N VAL A 107 -2.68 -27.73 -1.00
CA VAL A 107 -2.98 -28.48 0.23
C VAL A 107 -3.70 -29.78 -0.12
N ARG A 108 -4.72 -29.74 -0.98
CA ARG A 108 -5.43 -30.93 -1.46
C ARG A 108 -4.48 -31.92 -2.15
N LEU A 109 -3.62 -31.43 -3.03
CA LEU A 109 -2.65 -32.26 -3.75
C LEU A 109 -1.66 -32.95 -2.79
N ILE A 110 -1.13 -32.22 -1.80
CA ILE A 110 -0.25 -32.78 -0.77
C ILE A 110 -0.99 -33.88 0.00
N VAL A 111 -2.21 -33.60 0.47
CA VAL A 111 -3.02 -34.57 1.24
C VAL A 111 -3.32 -35.83 0.42
N SER A 112 -3.71 -35.68 -0.84
CA SER A 112 -3.95 -36.80 -1.76
C SER A 112 -2.69 -37.63 -1.98
N ASN A 113 -1.52 -37.00 -2.15
CA ASN A 113 -0.26 -37.70 -2.35
C ASN A 113 0.13 -38.59 -1.15
N TYR A 114 -0.07 -38.11 0.08
CA TYR A 114 0.14 -38.92 1.28
C TYR A 114 -0.86 -40.07 1.39
N ALA A 115 -2.11 -39.84 0.96
CA ALA A 115 -3.15 -40.87 0.95
C ALA A 115 -2.84 -42.00 -0.05
N GLU A 116 -2.45 -41.65 -1.28
CA GLU A 116 -2.06 -42.59 -2.34
C GLU A 116 -0.85 -43.45 -1.94
N LYS A 117 0.12 -42.85 -1.26
CA LYS A 117 1.32 -43.54 -0.77
C LYS A 117 1.09 -44.37 0.49
N GLY A 118 -0.10 -44.34 1.09
CA GLY A 118 -0.39 -44.98 2.38
C GLY A 118 0.46 -44.44 3.53
N ALA A 119 1.03 -43.24 3.38
CA ALA A 119 1.97 -42.67 4.35
C ALA A 119 1.23 -41.87 5.43
N LYS A 120 1.79 -41.86 6.65
CA LYS A 120 1.23 -41.05 7.75
C LYS A 120 1.31 -39.57 7.38
N ARG A 121 0.15 -38.90 7.41
CA ARG A 121 0.06 -37.46 7.13
C ARG A 121 0.74 -36.65 8.24
N PRO A 122 1.53 -35.61 7.89
CA PRO A 122 2.04 -34.66 8.87
C PRO A 122 0.90 -33.76 9.42
N ALA A 123 1.19 -33.01 10.47
CA ALA A 123 0.22 -32.07 11.05
C ALA A 123 -0.23 -31.03 10.02
N ALA A 124 -1.49 -30.57 10.13
CA ALA A 124 -2.07 -29.60 9.20
C ALA A 124 -1.21 -28.32 9.06
N SER A 125 -0.65 -27.83 10.17
CA SER A 125 0.27 -26.67 10.17
C SER A 125 1.54 -26.89 9.36
N VAL A 126 2.01 -28.13 9.23
CA VAL A 126 3.16 -28.49 8.39
C VAL A 126 2.77 -28.52 6.92
N ILE A 127 1.59 -29.05 6.60
CA ILE A 127 1.04 -29.07 5.23
C ILE A 127 0.80 -27.64 4.73
N GLU A 128 0.29 -26.76 5.59
CA GLU A 128 0.12 -25.34 5.27
C GLU A 128 1.46 -24.66 4.99
N LYS A 129 2.48 -24.88 5.83
CA LYS A 129 3.83 -24.35 5.58
C LYS A 129 4.45 -24.88 4.29
N MET A 130 4.21 -26.16 3.97
CA MET A 130 4.63 -26.73 2.68
C MET A 130 3.93 -26.01 1.53
N ALA A 131 2.61 -25.81 1.61
CA ALA A 131 1.86 -25.08 0.59
C ALA A 131 2.31 -23.62 0.43
N ASP A 132 2.61 -22.94 1.54
CA ASP A 132 3.14 -21.56 1.52
C ASP A 132 4.50 -21.47 0.82
N SER A 133 5.37 -22.47 0.99
CA SER A 133 6.65 -22.56 0.28
C SER A 133 6.48 -22.67 -1.25
N TYR A 134 5.42 -23.33 -1.71
CA TYR A 134 5.10 -23.42 -3.15
C TYR A 134 4.50 -22.12 -3.72
N LEU A 135 4.16 -21.15 -2.87
CA LEU A 135 3.48 -19.90 -3.25
C LEU A 135 4.37 -18.65 -3.15
N ILE A 136 5.68 -18.78 -3.02
CA ILE A 136 6.61 -17.64 -2.82
C ILE A 136 6.41 -16.52 -3.86
N ASN A 137 6.31 -16.86 -5.15
CA ASN A 137 6.11 -15.86 -6.21
C ASN A 137 4.73 -15.19 -6.13
N THR A 138 3.68 -15.94 -5.79
CA THR A 138 2.32 -15.42 -5.63
C THR A 138 2.17 -14.53 -4.39
N VAL A 139 2.93 -14.81 -3.33
CA VAL A 139 2.99 -13.96 -2.14
C VAL A 139 3.63 -12.60 -2.46
N SER A 140 4.67 -12.58 -3.30
CA SER A 140 5.29 -11.31 -3.72
C SER A 140 4.33 -10.40 -4.50
N ALA A 141 3.54 -10.97 -5.42
CA ALA A 141 2.51 -10.23 -6.16
C ALA A 141 1.40 -9.68 -5.25
N GLU A 142 1.00 -10.45 -4.24
CA GLU A 142 0.01 -10.00 -3.25
C GLU A 142 0.53 -8.83 -2.41
N ARG A 143 1.81 -8.86 -2.03
CA ARG A 143 2.45 -7.76 -1.31
C ARG A 143 2.54 -6.51 -2.16
N ALA A 144 2.99 -6.63 -3.41
CA ALA A 144 3.02 -5.52 -4.36
C ALA A 144 1.62 -4.90 -4.55
N ALA A 145 0.59 -5.72 -4.73
CA ALA A 145 -0.78 -5.23 -4.87
C ALA A 145 -1.30 -4.49 -3.63
N LYS A 146 -0.94 -4.96 -2.43
CA LYS A 146 -1.25 -4.25 -1.18
C LYS A 146 -0.53 -2.91 -1.07
N ILE A 147 0.74 -2.82 -1.47
CA ILE A 147 1.50 -1.57 -1.48
C ILE A 147 0.82 -0.55 -2.41
N VAL A 148 0.48 -0.97 -3.64
CA VAL A 148 -0.23 -0.11 -4.61
C VAL A 148 -1.59 0.35 -4.07
N LYS A 149 -2.37 -0.55 -3.44
CA LYS A 149 -3.65 -0.19 -2.80
C LYS A 149 -3.46 0.86 -1.70
N ILE A 150 -2.44 0.69 -0.84
CA ILE A 150 -2.14 1.63 0.24
C ILE A 150 -1.70 2.99 -0.31
N PHE A 151 -0.83 2.99 -1.32
CA PHE A 151 -0.38 4.21 -2.00
C PHE A 151 -1.58 5.04 -2.49
N TRP A 152 -2.48 4.42 -3.27
CA TRP A 152 -3.64 5.14 -3.81
C TRP A 152 -4.61 5.60 -2.73
N ARG A 153 -4.77 4.82 -1.64
CA ARG A 153 -5.56 5.25 -0.49
C ARG A 153 -4.98 6.52 0.14
N GLN A 154 -3.68 6.53 0.42
CA GLN A 154 -3.00 7.68 1.01
C GLN A 154 -3.11 8.93 0.14
N ARG A 155 -2.99 8.78 -1.19
CA ARG A 155 -3.16 9.90 -2.13
C ARG A 155 -4.59 10.45 -2.12
N LEU A 156 -5.59 9.56 -2.17
CA LEU A 156 -6.99 9.95 -2.10
C LEU A 156 -7.30 10.68 -0.78
N ASP A 157 -6.86 10.14 0.35
CA ASP A 157 -7.06 10.73 1.68
C ASP A 157 -6.44 12.13 1.75
N THR A 158 -5.19 12.28 1.26
CA THR A 158 -4.49 13.58 1.24
C THR A 158 -5.22 14.62 0.39
N LEU A 159 -5.70 14.24 -0.80
CA LEU A 159 -6.45 15.14 -1.67
C LEU A 159 -7.82 15.52 -1.07
N LEU A 160 -8.47 14.60 -0.36
CA LEU A 160 -9.71 14.89 0.36
C LEU A 160 -9.49 15.88 1.51
N ASP A 161 -8.35 15.79 2.20
CA ASP A 161 -7.99 16.76 3.22
C ASP A 161 -7.64 18.13 2.62
N LEU A 162 -6.89 18.17 1.51
CA LEU A 162 -6.65 19.41 0.75
C LEU A 162 -7.96 20.07 0.30
N ARG A 163 -8.95 19.28 -0.13
CA ARG A 163 -10.28 19.80 -0.48
C ARG A 163 -10.94 20.54 0.67
N LYS A 164 -10.89 19.99 1.89
CA LYS A 164 -11.45 20.66 3.08
C LYS A 164 -10.75 22.00 3.33
N VAL A 165 -9.42 22.04 3.18
CA VAL A 165 -8.63 23.27 3.34
C VAL A 165 -9.02 24.29 2.27
N PHE A 166 -9.15 23.88 1.01
CA PHE A 166 -9.56 24.78 -0.06
C PHE A 166 -11.00 25.29 0.16
N GLU A 167 -11.93 24.45 0.60
CA GLU A 167 -13.29 24.89 0.94
C GLU A 167 -13.28 25.99 2.02
N GLN A 168 -12.41 25.88 3.03
CA GLN A 168 -12.21 26.93 4.05
C GLN A 168 -11.63 28.22 3.46
N ILE A 169 -10.59 28.11 2.63
CA ILE A 169 -9.97 29.26 1.96
C ILE A 169 -10.99 30.00 1.07
N GLY A 170 -11.79 29.25 0.31
CA GLY A 170 -12.82 29.80 -0.56
C GLY A 170 -13.92 30.56 0.20
N LEU A 171 -14.31 30.07 1.39
CA LEU A 171 -15.24 30.77 2.27
C LEU A 171 -14.63 32.10 2.75
N SER A 172 -13.37 32.10 3.19
CA SER A 172 -12.67 33.31 3.65
C SER A 172 -12.54 34.36 2.54
N LEU A 173 -12.10 33.97 1.34
CA LEU A 173 -12.02 34.83 0.15
C LEU A 173 -13.39 35.44 -0.20
N SER A 174 -14.45 34.63 -0.13
CA SER A 174 -15.82 35.09 -0.42
C SER A 174 -16.32 36.11 0.62
N VAL A 175 -15.86 36.00 1.87
CA VAL A 175 -16.17 36.96 2.93
C VAL A 175 -15.37 38.26 2.73
N GLU A 176 -14.07 38.18 2.48
CA GLU A 176 -13.21 39.34 2.24
C GLU A 176 -13.69 40.17 1.04
N MET A 177 -14.10 39.53 -0.06
CA MET A 177 -14.70 40.24 -1.19
C MET A 177 -15.93 41.05 -0.81
N LYS A 178 -16.82 40.51 0.03
CA LYS A 178 -18.04 41.22 0.45
C LYS A 178 -17.72 42.47 1.26
N PHE A 179 -16.63 42.45 2.03
CA PHE A 179 -16.21 43.58 2.86
C PHE A 179 -15.37 44.61 2.09
N THR A 180 -14.63 44.18 1.07
CA THR A 180 -13.75 45.06 0.27
C THR A 180 -14.42 45.65 -0.97
N SER A 181 -15.58 45.12 -1.39
CA SER A 181 -16.39 45.67 -2.49
C SER A 181 -17.33 46.81 -2.08
N SER A 182 -17.10 47.44 -0.91
CA SER A 182 -17.85 48.60 -0.41
C SER A 182 -17.10 49.91 -0.64
#